data_AF-A0A947IKL0-F1
#
_entry.id   AF-A0A947IKL0-F1
#
_cell.length_a   1.000
_cell.length_b   1.000
_cell.length_c   1.000
_cell.angle_alpha   90.00
_cell.angle_beta   90.00
_cell.angle_gamma   90.00
#
_symmetry.space_group_name_H-M   'P 1'
#
loop_
_entity.id
_entity.type
_entity.pdbx_description
1 polymer ?
#
loop_
_entity_poly.entity_id
_entity_poly.type
_entity_poly.pdbx_seq_one_letter_code
_entity_poly.pdbx_strand_id
1 'polypeptide(L)' 'ISRNFIPGNIKADMLFIAATQTAEANVRDVLQNNAEVWRNHVGQLNVHSVNCHHQEMFDADVLEQIGPLIAKTLKA' A
#
# COMPACT_ATOMS: atom_id res chain seq x y z
N ILE A 1 5.39 -0.77 -12.25
CA ILE A 1 6.66 -1.41 -11.80
C ILE A 1 7.05 -2.47 -12.82
N SER A 2 8.32 -2.57 -13.22
CA SER A 2 8.77 -3.60 -14.17
C SER A 2 8.58 -5.00 -13.56
N ARG A 3 8.22 -6.00 -14.36
CA ARG A 3 7.99 -7.39 -13.90
C ARG A 3 9.19 -8.01 -13.17
N ASN A 4 10.39 -7.46 -13.38
CA ASN A 4 11.63 -7.95 -12.78
C ASN A 4 12.17 -7.04 -11.66
N PHE A 5 11.34 -6.13 -11.13
CA PHE A 5 11.75 -5.31 -10.00
C PHE A 5 11.89 -6.18 -8.75
N ILE A 6 13.02 -6.06 -8.06
CA ILE A 6 13.26 -6.69 -6.77
C ILE A 6 13.40 -5.55 -5.75
N PRO A 7 12.54 -5.48 -4.71
CA PRO A 7 12.68 -4.47 -3.67
C PRO A 7 14.05 -4.56 -2.99
N GLY A 8 14.71 -3.40 -2.85
CA GLY A 8 15.87 -3.27 -1.98
C GLY A 8 15.44 -3.14 -0.51
N ASN A 9 16.41 -3.22 0.40
CA ASN A 9 16.14 -3.03 1.83
C ASN A 9 16.33 -1.56 2.22
N ILE A 10 15.41 -1.03 3.01
CA ILE A 10 15.49 0.29 3.62
C ILE A 10 15.21 0.21 5.12
N LYS A 11 15.88 1.05 5.91
CA LYS A 11 15.64 1.18 7.35
C LYS A 11 14.66 2.31 7.65
N ALA A 12 13.45 2.17 7.11
CA ALA A 12 12.36 3.13 7.31
C ALA A 12 11.05 2.39 7.52
N ASP A 13 10.16 3.00 8.30
CA ASP A 13 8.81 2.50 8.49
C ASP A 13 7.96 2.77 7.25
N MET A 14 7.03 1.87 6.96
CA MET A 14 6.16 1.95 5.79
C MET A 14 4.70 1.88 6.22
N LEU A 15 3.92 2.88 5.81
CA LEU A 15 2.47 2.78 5.73
C LEU A 15 2.10 2.25 4.33
N PHE A 16 1.49 1.08 4.28
CA PHE A 16 0.92 0.50 3.08
C PHE A 16 -0.61 0.65 3.11
N ILE A 17 -1.19 1.31 2.12
CA ILE A 17 -2.64 1.48 1.99
C ILE A 17 -3.14 0.51 0.91
N ALA A 18 -3.95 -0.46 1.31
CA ALA A 18 -4.44 -1.53 0.44
C ALA A 18 -5.90 -1.29 0.04
N ALA A 19 -6.16 -1.22 -1.27
CA ALA A 19 -7.53 -1.27 -1.80
C ALA A 19 -8.09 -2.70 -1.67
N THR A 20 -9.28 -2.87 -1.10
CA THR A 20 -9.88 -4.23 -0.93
C THR A 20 -10.61 -4.73 -2.16
N GLN A 21 -10.99 -3.86 -3.09
CA GLN A 21 -11.69 -4.20 -4.33
C GLN A 21 -10.72 -4.22 -5.52
N THR A 22 -9.52 -4.75 -5.34
CA THR A 22 -8.68 -5.05 -6.50
C THR A 22 -9.27 -6.23 -7.25
N ALA A 23 -9.49 -6.09 -8.55
CA ALA A 23 -9.77 -7.23 -9.43
C ALA A 23 -8.76 -8.35 -9.12
N GLU A 24 -9.22 -9.61 -9.09
CA GLU A 24 -8.42 -10.82 -8.85
C GLU A 24 -7.39 -11.07 -9.97
N ALA A 25 -6.61 -10.06 -10.37
CA ALA A 25 -5.38 -10.27 -11.10
C ALA A 25 -4.47 -11.04 -10.15
N ASN A 26 -4.20 -12.31 -10.48
CA ASN A 26 -3.30 -13.23 -9.78
C ASN A 26 -2.41 -12.51 -8.77
N VAL A 27 -2.82 -12.53 -7.49
CA VAL A 27 -2.27 -11.75 -6.37
C VAL A 27 -0.75 -11.94 -6.19
N ARG A 28 -0.18 -12.97 -6.83
CA ARG A 28 1.26 -13.25 -6.88
C ARG A 28 2.05 -12.39 -7.86
N ASP A 29 1.43 -11.85 -8.91
CA ASP A 29 2.16 -11.23 -10.04
C ASP A 29 2.32 -9.70 -9.91
N VAL A 30 1.73 -9.09 -8.88
CA VAL A 30 1.64 -7.63 -8.78
C VAL A 30 2.18 -7.16 -7.42
N LEU A 31 3.48 -6.88 -7.37
CA LEU A 31 4.19 -6.36 -6.19
C LEU A 31 3.47 -5.15 -5.55
N GLN A 32 2.80 -4.31 -6.35
CA GLN A 32 2.09 -3.13 -5.84
C GLN A 32 0.79 -3.41 -5.07
N ASN A 33 0.23 -4.64 -5.16
CA ASN A 33 -1.03 -4.98 -4.49
C ASN A 33 -0.82 -5.87 -3.25
N ASN A 34 0.42 -6.28 -2.98
CA ASN A 34 0.72 -7.22 -1.90
C ASN A 34 1.66 -6.58 -0.86
N ALA A 35 1.09 -6.16 0.27
CA ALA A 35 1.85 -5.61 1.38
C ALA A 35 2.90 -6.60 1.93
N GLU A 36 2.63 -7.91 1.87
CA GLU A 36 3.50 -8.95 2.43
C GLU A 36 4.89 -8.96 1.80
N VAL A 37 4.97 -8.60 0.51
CA VAL A 37 6.23 -8.46 -0.22
C VAL A 37 7.19 -7.54 0.51
N TRP A 38 6.70 -6.52 1.23
CA TRP A 38 7.53 -5.51 1.88
C TRP A 38 7.98 -5.88 3.28
N ARG A 39 7.39 -6.91 3.92
CA ARG A 39 7.58 -7.21 5.35
C ARG A 39 9.06 -7.38 5.75
N ASN A 40 9.88 -7.92 4.85
CA ASN A 40 11.31 -8.15 5.10
C ASN A 40 12.23 -7.06 4.54
N HIS A 41 11.69 -6.03 3.90
CA HIS A 41 12.45 -4.97 3.22
C HIS A 41 12.43 -3.63 3.95
N VAL A 42 11.56 -3.47 4.94
CA VAL A 42 11.33 -2.21 5.67
C VAL A 42 11.54 -2.40 7.17
N GLY A 43 11.52 -1.32 7.95
CA GLY A 43 11.52 -1.36 9.41
C GLY A 43 10.20 -1.92 9.93
N GLN A 44 9.26 -1.04 10.29
CA GLN A 44 7.89 -1.43 10.63
C GLN A 44 6.97 -1.33 9.40
N LEU A 45 6.27 -2.42 9.10
CA LEU A 45 5.21 -2.43 8.07
C LEU A 45 3.83 -2.27 8.74
N ASN A 46 3.17 -1.15 8.48
CA ASN A 46 1.80 -0.87 8.91
C ASN A 46 0.87 -0.95 7.70
N VAL A 47 -0.10 -1.86 7.72
CA VAL A 47 -1.06 -2.05 6.62
C VAL A 47 -2.42 -1.50 7.01
N HIS A 48 -3.01 -0.67 6.15
CA HIS A 48 -4.38 -0.17 6.32
C HIS A 48 -5.21 -0.47 5.07
N SER A 49 -6.35 -1.13 5.23
CA SER A 49 -7.22 -1.49 4.11
C SER A 49 -8.33 -0.46 3.93
N VAL A 50 -8.59 -0.08 2.68
CA VAL A 50 -9.62 0.88 2.28
C VAL A 50 -10.57 0.21 1.30
N ASN A 51 -11.88 0.34 1.55
CA ASN A 51 -12.91 -0.30 0.74
C ASN A 51 -13.17 0.46 -0.57
N CYS A 52 -12.28 0.25 -1.53
CA CYS A 52 -12.29 0.87 -2.85
C CYS A 52 -11.57 -0.03 -3.85
N HIS A 53 -11.71 0.26 -5.14
CA HIS A 53 -10.80 -0.23 -6.17
C HIS A 53 -9.51 0.57 -6.17
N HIS A 54 -8.42 -0.02 -6.68
CA HIS A 54 -7.13 0.66 -6.76
C HIS A 54 -7.20 1.98 -7.56
N GLN A 55 -7.96 2.01 -8.65
CA GLN A 55 -8.12 3.21 -9.47
C GLN A 55 -8.90 4.35 -8.76
N GLU A 56 -9.64 4.04 -7.71
CA GLU A 56 -10.47 5.00 -6.95
C GLU A 56 -9.70 5.61 -5.77
N MET A 57 -8.46 5.19 -5.49
CA MET A 57 -7.71 5.64 -4.31
C MET A 57 -7.42 7.15 -4.27
N PHE A 58 -7.59 7.85 -5.38
CA PHE A 58 -7.48 9.31 -5.49
C PHE A 58 -8.83 10.02 -5.66
N ASP A 59 -9.94 9.29 -5.62
CA ASP A 59 -11.27 9.89 -5.59
C ASP A 59 -11.50 10.59 -4.25
N ALA A 60 -12.32 11.64 -4.26
CA ALA A 60 -12.45 12.55 -3.13
C ALA A 60 -12.90 11.85 -1.84
N ASP A 61 -13.90 10.98 -1.95
CA ASP A 61 -14.48 10.20 -0.85
C ASP A 61 -13.50 9.14 -0.28
N VAL A 62 -12.62 8.61 -1.13
CA VAL A 62 -11.56 7.70 -0.70
C VAL A 62 -10.42 8.47 -0.03
N LEU A 63 -10.07 9.64 -0.55
CA LEU A 63 -9.06 10.52 0.05
C LEU A 63 -9.49 11.11 1.40
N GLU A 64 -10.78 11.28 1.65
CA GLU A 64 -11.30 11.63 2.98
C GLU A 64 -10.93 10.59 4.05
N GLN A 65 -10.77 9.32 3.65
CA GLN A 65 -10.33 8.23 4.53
C GLN A 65 -8.79 8.16 4.60
N ILE A 66 -8.12 8.27 3.46
CA ILE A 66 -6.66 8.12 3.33
C ILE A 66 -5.89 9.31 3.93
N GLY A 67 -6.35 10.54 3.70
CA GLY A 67 -5.67 11.77 4.08
C GLY A 67 -5.34 11.85 5.58
N PRO A 68 -6.31 11.62 6.48
CA PRO A 68 -6.05 11.59 7.92
C PRO A 68 -5.02 10.54 8.35
N LEU A 69 -4.97 9.38 7.67
CA LEU A 69 -3.99 8.33 7.96
C LEU A 69 -2.57 8.79 7.63
N ILE A 70 -2.38 9.38 6.44
CA ILE A 70 -1.09 9.95 6.03
C ILE A 70 -0.67 11.03 7.02
N ALA A 71 -1.57 11.96 7.35
CA ALA A 71 -1.30 13.05 8.27
C ALA A 71 -0.91 12.54 9.67
N LYS A 72 -1.53 11.46 10.15
CA LYS A 72 -1.19 10.82 11.42
C LYS A 72 0.20 10.17 11.37
N THR A 73 0.50 9.43 10.31
CA THR A 73 1.78 8.73 10.16
C THR A 73 2.96 9.68 10.04
N LEU A 74 2.82 10.79 9.32
CA LEU A 74 3.91 11.76 9.13
C LEU A 74 4.20 12.63 10.36
N LYS A 75 3.30 12.66 11.35
CA LYS A 75 3.46 13.41 12.60
C LYS A 75 4.00 12.56 13.75
N ALA A 76 4.14 11.25 13.55
CA ALA A 76 4.59 10.28 14.54
C ALA A 76 6.11 10.26 14.67
#